data_AF-C4JXE8-F1
#
_entry.id   AF-C4JXE8-F1
#
_cell.length_a   1.000
_cell.length_b   1.000
_cell.length_c   1.000
_cell.angle_alpha   90.00
_cell.angle_beta   90.00
_cell.angle_gamma   90.00
#
_symmetry.space_group_name_H-M   'P 1'
#
loop_
_entity.id
_entity.type
_entity.pdbx_description
1 polymer ?
#
loop_
_entity_poly.entity_id
_entity_poly.type
_entity_poly.pdbx_seq_one_letter_code
_entity_poly.pdbx_strand_id
1 'polypeptide(L)'
;MADPFENNMNCRANIIYFVEHLCDMATKENHLEFVRMIQRDILRIVDAVAPADGSGAANVKHVRRVLNGLQSKEILATETVSEIDACLRERESYPAHFLDLEMAEGDSGLGDITKPEGISVDKRQIEQRIEEDRERNKRLRENMWAVPPSDMKEFEMMWEDVSDIGEDDYLQAAEEAEERRRAGEASGLVD
;
A
#
# COMPACT_ATOMS: atom_id res chain seq x y z
N MET A 1 7.06 -20.90 -24.03
CA MET A 1 6.49 -21.55 -22.83
C MET A 1 6.79 -20.60 -21.70
N ALA A 2 5.82 -19.79 -21.28
CA ALA A 2 5.99 -18.90 -20.14
C ALA A 2 6.13 -19.78 -18.89
N ASP A 3 7.15 -19.52 -18.08
CA ASP A 3 7.46 -20.27 -16.87
C ASP A 3 6.27 -20.14 -15.89
N PRO A 4 5.71 -21.22 -15.31
CA PRO A 4 4.57 -21.15 -14.38
C PRO A 4 4.83 -20.31 -13.11
N PHE A 5 6.10 -19.97 -12.88
CA PHE A 5 6.58 -19.07 -11.84
C PHE A 5 7.04 -17.75 -12.45
N GLU A 6 6.20 -17.11 -13.27
CA GLU A 6 6.39 -15.69 -13.59
C GLU A 6 6.38 -14.92 -12.26
N ASN A 7 7.59 -14.73 -11.73
CA ASN A 7 7.89 -14.20 -10.41
C ASN A 7 7.64 -12.70 -10.45
N ASN A 8 6.35 -12.35 -10.38
CA ASN A 8 5.91 -10.97 -10.40
C ASN A 8 6.53 -10.25 -9.19
N MET A 9 7.10 -9.07 -9.43
CA MET A 9 7.67 -8.18 -8.42
C MET A 9 6.73 -8.00 -7.20
N ASN A 10 5.41 -8.03 -7.41
CA ASN A 10 4.40 -8.01 -6.34
C ASN A 10 4.36 -9.31 -5.52
N CYS A 11 4.50 -10.49 -6.15
CA CYS A 11 4.62 -11.76 -5.41
C CYS A 11 5.84 -11.74 -4.49
N ARG A 12 6.97 -11.17 -4.92
CA ARG A 12 8.17 -11.01 -4.09
C ARG A 12 7.91 -10.12 -2.87
N ALA A 13 7.15 -9.03 -3.04
CA ALA A 13 6.71 -8.18 -1.92
C ALA A 13 5.76 -8.92 -0.95
N ASN A 14 4.82 -9.72 -1.46
CA ASN A 14 3.92 -10.51 -0.63
C ASN A 14 4.66 -11.59 0.17
N ILE A 15 5.66 -12.24 -0.45
CA ILE A 15 6.50 -13.25 0.20
C ILE A 15 7.28 -12.65 1.37
N ILE A 16 7.85 -11.45 1.23
CA ILE A 16 8.60 -10.85 2.35
C ILE A 16 7.68 -10.47 3.53
N TYR A 17 6.44 -10.05 3.29
CA TYR A 17 5.45 -9.89 4.36
C TYR A 17 5.08 -11.22 5.03
N PHE A 18 4.94 -12.29 4.24
CA PHE A 18 4.72 -13.63 4.78
C PHE A 18 5.90 -14.09 5.66
N VAL A 19 7.14 -13.79 5.28
CA VAL A 19 8.33 -14.11 6.10
C VAL A 19 8.25 -13.45 7.47
N GLU A 20 7.81 -12.19 7.55
CA GLU A 20 7.60 -11.51 8.84
C GLU A 20 6.58 -12.25 9.70
N HIS A 21 5.42 -12.59 9.10
CA HIS A 21 4.35 -13.27 9.81
C HIS A 21 4.74 -14.69 10.23
N LEU A 22 5.48 -15.41 9.39
CA LEU A 22 6.02 -16.72 9.70
C LEU A 22 6.94 -16.65 10.92
N CYS A 23 7.85 -15.67 10.99
CA CYS A 23 8.72 -15.53 12.15
C CYS A 23 7.95 -15.18 13.43
N ASP A 24 6.91 -14.33 13.34
CA ASP A 24 6.05 -14.02 14.48
C ASP A 24 5.30 -15.26 14.99
N MET A 25 4.66 -16.01 14.09
CA MET A 25 3.96 -17.26 14.44
C MET A 25 4.92 -18.34 14.96
N ALA A 26 6.06 -18.53 14.30
CA ALA A 26 7.08 -19.49 14.71
C ALA A 26 7.65 -19.17 16.10
N THR A 27 7.78 -17.89 16.44
CA THR A 27 8.22 -17.47 17.79
C THR A 27 7.15 -17.80 18.83
N LYS A 28 5.88 -17.54 18.53
CA LYS A 28 4.74 -17.84 19.42
C LYS A 28 4.53 -19.34 19.64
N GLU A 29 4.73 -20.16 18.60
CA GLU A 29 4.54 -21.61 18.64
C GLU A 29 5.83 -22.38 18.98
N ASN A 30 6.93 -21.67 19.29
CA ASN A 30 8.24 -22.22 19.67
C ASN A 30 8.94 -23.07 18.57
N HIS A 31 8.72 -22.70 17.31
CA HIS A 31 9.33 -23.25 16.11
C HIS A 31 10.55 -22.43 15.65
N LEU A 32 11.55 -22.33 16.53
CA LEU A 32 12.70 -21.43 16.34
C LEU A 32 13.61 -21.81 15.16
N GLU A 33 13.50 -23.03 14.61
CA GLU A 33 14.23 -23.42 13.39
C GLU A 33 13.94 -22.47 12.20
N PHE A 34 12.68 -22.08 12.00
CA PHE A 34 12.31 -21.19 10.89
C PHE A 34 12.89 -19.80 11.11
N VAL A 35 12.83 -19.29 12.34
CA VAL A 35 13.40 -17.98 12.70
C VAL A 35 14.90 -17.96 12.41
N ARG A 36 15.64 -19.01 12.82
CA ARG A 36 17.09 -19.13 12.54
C ARG A 36 17.40 -19.22 11.06
N MET A 37 16.58 -19.93 10.28
CA MET A 37 16.74 -19.98 8.82
C MET A 37 16.58 -18.61 8.19
N ILE A 38 15.56 -17.85 8.60
CA ILE A 38 15.32 -16.49 8.10
C ILE A 38 16.44 -15.53 8.52
N GLN A 39 16.88 -15.56 9.78
CA GLN A 39 18.01 -14.75 10.25
C GLN A 39 19.28 -15.00 9.43
N ARG A 40 19.60 -16.27 9.13
CA ARG A 40 20.77 -16.64 8.31
C ARG A 40 20.65 -16.15 6.88
N ASP A 41 19.47 -16.25 6.29
CA ASP A 41 19.24 -16.01 4.86
C ASP A 41 18.64 -14.63 4.56
N ILE A 42 18.51 -13.74 5.55
CA ILE A 42 17.85 -12.43 5.39
C ILE A 42 18.46 -11.60 4.26
N LEU A 43 19.79 -11.60 4.12
CA LEU A 43 20.47 -10.90 3.03
C LEU A 43 20.09 -11.46 1.66
N ARG A 44 20.01 -12.80 1.55
CA ARG A 44 19.58 -13.47 0.31
C ARG A 44 18.12 -13.16 0.00
N ILE A 45 17.25 -13.11 1.01
CA ILE A 45 15.84 -12.75 0.85
C ILE A 45 15.73 -11.30 0.37
N VAL A 46 16.49 -10.38 0.98
CA VAL A 46 16.51 -8.96 0.58
C VAL A 46 17.00 -8.80 -0.86
N ASP A 47 18.12 -9.43 -1.23
CA ASP A 47 18.61 -9.39 -2.61
C ASP A 47 17.64 -10.08 -3.60
N ALA A 48 16.96 -11.12 -3.15
CA ALA A 48 15.91 -11.80 -3.89
C ALA A 48 14.58 -11.03 -3.94
N VAL A 49 14.42 -9.88 -3.29
CA VAL A 49 13.21 -9.03 -3.38
C VAL A 49 13.53 -7.65 -3.96
N ALA A 50 14.70 -7.11 -3.64
CA ALA A 50 15.25 -5.83 -4.08
C ALA A 50 16.72 -6.02 -4.51
N PRO A 51 16.97 -6.53 -5.73
CA PRO A 51 18.32 -6.78 -6.20
C PRO A 51 19.09 -5.47 -6.43
N ALA A 52 20.42 -5.56 -6.46
CA ALA A 52 21.31 -4.41 -6.63
C ALA A 52 21.26 -3.78 -8.04
N ASP A 53 20.62 -4.44 -9.00
CA ASP A 53 20.41 -3.95 -10.36
C ASP A 53 19.32 -2.88 -10.47
N GLY A 54 18.68 -2.51 -9.35
CA GLY A 54 17.61 -1.51 -9.31
C GLY A 54 16.25 -2.03 -9.79
N SER A 55 16.16 -3.27 -10.29
CA SER A 55 14.90 -3.87 -10.78
C SER A 55 13.85 -4.03 -9.68
N GLY A 56 14.26 -4.05 -8.41
CA GLY A 56 13.38 -4.14 -7.24
C GLY A 56 13.28 -2.86 -6.42
N ALA A 57 13.65 -1.70 -6.98
CA ALA A 57 13.58 -0.41 -6.28
C ALA A 57 12.19 -0.12 -5.69
N ALA A 58 11.12 -0.48 -6.42
CA ALA A 58 9.75 -0.31 -5.94
C ALA A 58 9.39 -1.18 -4.73
N ASN A 59 10.18 -2.21 -4.42
CA ASN A 59 10.00 -3.06 -3.25
C ASN A 59 10.81 -2.59 -2.03
N VAL A 60 11.75 -1.64 -2.18
CA VAL A 60 12.63 -1.18 -1.09
C VAL A 60 11.82 -0.71 0.12
N LYS A 61 10.73 0.04 -0.09
CA LYS A 61 9.85 0.51 0.99
C LYS A 61 9.17 -0.65 1.74
N HIS A 62 8.79 -1.70 1.02
CA HIS A 62 8.18 -2.91 1.61
C HIS A 62 9.22 -3.71 2.42
N VAL A 63 10.43 -3.89 1.87
CA VAL A 63 11.56 -4.52 2.56
C VAL A 63 11.89 -3.79 3.85
N ARG A 64 12.03 -2.46 3.80
CA ARG A 64 12.31 -1.61 4.98
C ARG A 64 11.24 -1.77 6.06
N ARG A 65 9.95 -1.80 5.67
CA ARG A 65 8.84 -2.02 6.60
C ARG A 65 8.95 -3.37 7.31
N VAL A 66 9.26 -4.44 6.55
CA VAL A 66 9.41 -5.79 7.13
C VAL A 66 10.62 -5.87 8.05
N LEU A 67 11.77 -5.30 7.67
CA LEU A 67 12.97 -5.29 8.51
C LEU A 67 12.73 -4.58 9.84
N ASN A 68 12.05 -3.43 9.82
CA ASN A 68 11.62 -2.73 11.04
C ASN A 68 10.66 -3.61 11.87
N GLY A 69 9.72 -4.30 11.22
CA GLY A 69 8.79 -5.22 11.88
C GLY A 69 9.48 -6.41 12.56
N LEU A 70 10.55 -6.94 11.95
CA LEU A 70 11.39 -8.00 12.52
C LEU A 70 12.28 -7.47 13.67
N GLN A 71 12.78 -6.24 13.55
CA GLN A 71 13.55 -5.58 14.60
C GLN A 71 12.70 -5.32 15.85
N SER A 72 11.49 -4.76 15.69
CA SER A 72 10.59 -4.47 16.81
C SER A 72 10.15 -5.72 17.57
N LYS A 73 10.24 -6.89 16.93
CA LYS A 73 9.97 -8.21 17.53
C LYS A 73 11.23 -8.90 18.07
N GLU A 74 12.37 -8.20 18.09
CA GLU A 74 13.67 -8.72 18.54
C GLU A 74 14.16 -9.96 17.75
N ILE A 75 13.62 -10.17 16.54
CA ILE A 75 14.05 -11.26 15.65
C ILE A 75 15.34 -10.89 14.92
N LEU A 76 15.53 -9.62 14.58
CA LEU A 76 16.78 -9.12 13.99
C LEU A 76 17.41 -8.08 14.91
N ALA A 77 18.74 -8.10 15.00
CA ALA A 77 19.49 -7.10 15.72
C ALA A 77 19.40 -5.73 15.01
N THR A 78 19.34 -4.66 15.80
CA THR A 78 19.33 -3.28 15.29
C THR A 78 20.51 -2.98 14.37
N GLU A 79 21.69 -3.52 14.69
CA GLU A 79 22.91 -3.38 13.89
C GLU A 79 22.74 -4.00 12.49
N THR A 80 22.25 -5.25 12.43
CA THR A 80 21.98 -5.94 11.17
C THR A 80 20.96 -5.19 10.32
N VAL A 81 19.90 -4.66 10.92
CA VAL A 81 18.90 -3.88 10.18
C VAL A 81 19.49 -2.59 9.63
N SER A 82 20.30 -1.88 10.42
CA SER A 82 20.99 -0.65 10.00
C SER A 82 21.96 -0.89 8.84
N GLU A 83 22.71 -2.00 8.88
CA GLU A 83 23.63 -2.38 7.79
C GLU A 83 22.86 -2.67 6.48
N ILE A 84 21.79 -3.46 6.57
CA ILE A 84 20.94 -3.77 5.41
C ILE A 84 20.31 -2.48 4.87
N ASP A 85 19.85 -1.60 5.74
CA ASP A 85 19.24 -0.34 5.36
C ASP A 85 20.22 0.59 4.64
N ALA A 86 21.48 0.62 5.09
CA ALA A 86 22.54 1.33 4.41
C ALA A 86 22.75 0.81 2.98
N CYS A 87 22.76 -0.52 2.79
CA CYS A 87 22.86 -1.13 1.46
C CYS A 87 21.63 -0.84 0.58
N LEU A 88 20.43 -0.66 1.16
CA LEU A 88 19.21 -0.36 0.41
C LEU A 88 19.14 1.09 -0.07
N ARG A 89 19.76 2.05 0.63
CA ARG A 89 19.79 3.47 0.20
C ARG A 89 20.43 3.67 -1.16
N GLU A 90 21.46 2.90 -1.49
CA GLU A 90 22.12 2.96 -2.81
C GLU A 90 21.22 2.42 -3.93
N ARG A 91 20.24 1.56 -3.59
CA ARG A 91 19.33 0.87 -4.51
C ARG A 91 18.04 1.65 -4.79
N GLU A 92 17.72 2.66 -3.97
CA GLU A 92 16.52 3.51 -4.09
C GLU A 92 16.64 4.55 -5.22
N SER A 93 17.86 4.75 -5.75
CA SER A 93 18.23 5.74 -6.78
C SER A 93 17.79 5.39 -8.22
N TYR A 94 17.36 4.15 -8.48
CA TYR A 94 17.10 3.63 -9.84
C TYR A 94 15.60 3.35 -10.06
N PRO A 95 15.04 3.76 -11.21
CA PRO A 95 14.36 5.03 -11.39
C PRO A 95 12.91 5.02 -10.85
N ALA A 96 12.72 5.42 -9.58
CA ALA A 96 11.44 6.03 -9.18
C ALA A 96 11.17 7.34 -9.96
N HIS A 97 12.20 7.90 -10.58
CA HIS A 97 12.16 9.14 -11.37
C HIS A 97 11.60 8.97 -12.80
N PHE A 98 11.42 7.74 -13.30
CA PHE A 98 10.87 7.52 -14.66
C PHE A 98 9.34 7.50 -14.68
N LEU A 99 8.70 7.10 -13.57
CA LEU A 99 7.24 7.11 -13.45
C LEU A 99 6.68 8.50 -13.13
N ASP A 100 7.45 9.37 -12.48
CA ASP A 100 7.03 10.73 -12.14
C ASP A 100 7.19 11.72 -13.31
N LEU A 101 8.12 11.45 -14.23
CA LEU A 101 8.38 12.32 -15.38
C LEU A 101 7.44 12.07 -16.58
N GLU A 102 6.86 10.87 -16.72
CA GLU A 102 5.90 10.59 -17.82
C GLU A 102 4.49 11.15 -17.57
N MET A 103 4.21 11.72 -16.40
CA MET A 103 2.94 12.43 -16.13
C MET A 103 3.00 13.93 -16.47
N ALA A 104 4.15 14.43 -16.92
CA ALA A 104 4.34 15.85 -17.21
C ALA A 104 4.95 16.09 -18.59
N GLU A 105 4.21 15.79 -19.66
CA GLU A 105 4.37 16.53 -20.92
C GLU A 105 3.03 16.90 -21.55
N GLY A 106 2.59 18.12 -21.25
CA GLY A 106 2.20 19.04 -22.31
C GLY A 106 3.46 19.67 -22.88
N ASP A 107 3.80 19.31 -24.13
CA ASP A 107 4.51 20.06 -25.15
C ASP A 107 5.71 20.95 -24.71
N SER A 108 6.95 20.49 -24.95
CA SER A 108 7.94 21.18 -25.80
C SER A 108 9.38 20.70 -25.55
N GLY A 109 9.94 20.02 -26.56
CA GLY A 109 11.29 20.22 -27.09
C GLY A 109 12.52 20.24 -26.18
N LEU A 110 13.38 19.23 -26.41
CA LEU A 110 14.85 19.23 -26.37
C LEU A 110 15.51 18.51 -25.18
N GLY A 111 16.04 17.32 -25.46
CA GLY A 111 17.02 16.65 -24.63
C GLY A 111 17.03 15.15 -24.88
N ASP A 112 17.83 14.70 -25.85
CA ASP A 112 18.21 13.31 -26.06
C ASP A 112 18.93 12.79 -24.79
N ILE A 113 18.15 12.42 -23.77
CA ILE A 113 18.64 11.62 -22.66
C ILE A 113 18.61 10.20 -23.18
N THR A 114 19.79 9.74 -23.61
CA THR A 114 20.09 8.34 -23.90
C THR A 114 19.39 7.46 -22.87
N LYS A 115 18.27 6.84 -23.28
CA LYS A 115 17.59 5.81 -22.49
C LYS A 115 18.66 4.79 -22.10
N PRO A 116 18.87 4.49 -20.80
CA PRO A 116 19.66 3.33 -20.46
C PRO A 116 18.92 2.12 -21.04
N GLU A 117 19.47 1.56 -22.11
CA GLU A 117 19.02 0.32 -22.71
C GLU A 117 19.07 -0.76 -21.62
N GLY A 118 17.91 -1.19 -21.10
CA GLY A 118 17.90 -2.34 -20.22
C GLY A 118 16.63 -2.68 -19.47
N ILE A 119 15.79 -1.72 -19.06
CA ILE A 119 14.64 -2.06 -18.18
C ILE A 119 13.41 -1.23 -18.55
N SER A 120 12.85 -1.46 -19.74
CA SER A 120 11.43 -1.15 -19.94
C SER A 120 10.64 -2.26 -19.26
N VAL A 121 10.15 -2.00 -18.04
CA VAL A 121 9.21 -2.92 -17.38
C VAL A 121 8.04 -3.14 -18.33
N ASP A 122 7.68 -4.39 -18.59
CA ASP A 122 6.66 -4.74 -19.57
C ASP A 122 5.34 -4.04 -19.21
N LYS A 123 4.73 -3.33 -20.16
CA LYS A 123 3.53 -2.51 -19.93
C LYS A 123 2.41 -3.31 -19.26
N ARG A 124 2.29 -4.59 -19.62
CA ARG A 124 1.34 -5.52 -19.02
C ARG A 124 1.58 -5.75 -17.54
N GLN A 125 2.84 -5.80 -17.09
CA GLN A 125 3.20 -5.95 -15.69
C GLN A 125 2.88 -4.68 -14.89
N ILE A 126 3.06 -3.50 -15.49
CA ILE A 126 2.69 -2.22 -14.88
C ILE A 126 1.17 -2.14 -14.70
N GLU A 127 0.40 -2.45 -15.75
CA GLU A 127 -1.08 -2.46 -15.70
C GLU A 127 -1.61 -3.45 -14.67
N GLN A 128 -1.04 -4.67 -14.63
CA GLN A 128 -1.41 -5.66 -13.62
C GLN A 128 -1.15 -5.15 -12.21
N ARG A 129 0.00 -4.50 -11.97
CA ARG A 129 0.34 -3.95 -10.66
C ARG A 129 -0.61 -2.82 -10.24
N ILE A 130 -0.96 -1.93 -11.16
CA ILE A 130 -1.93 -0.85 -10.92
C ILE A 130 -3.29 -1.45 -10.54
N GLU A 131 -3.73 -2.48 -11.26
CA GLU A 131 -5.03 -3.11 -11.00
C GLU A 131 -5.05 -3.87 -9.67
N GLU A 132 -3.98 -4.58 -9.32
CA GLU A 132 -3.84 -5.25 -8.02
C GLU A 132 -3.86 -4.25 -6.86
N ASP A 133 -3.16 -3.11 -6.99
CA ASP A 133 -3.19 -2.06 -5.97
C ASP A 133 -4.54 -1.37 -5.90
N ARG A 134 -5.22 -1.17 -7.03
CA ARG A 134 -6.58 -0.62 -7.10
C ARG A 134 -7.56 -1.53 -6.36
N GLU A 135 -7.53 -2.83 -6.63
CA GLU A 135 -8.39 -3.81 -5.97
C GLU A 135 -8.05 -3.96 -4.48
N ARG A 136 -6.77 -3.90 -4.10
CA ARG A 136 -6.38 -3.87 -2.68
C ARG A 136 -6.96 -2.66 -1.96
N ASN A 137 -6.83 -1.49 -2.56
CA ASN A 137 -7.30 -0.25 -1.98
C ASN A 137 -8.84 -0.22 -1.87
N LYS A 138 -9.52 -0.75 -2.88
CA LYS A 138 -10.97 -0.98 -2.86
C LYS A 138 -11.38 -1.86 -1.69
N ARG A 139 -10.75 -3.03 -1.51
CA ARG A 139 -11.04 -3.94 -0.37
C ARG A 139 -10.80 -3.31 0.99
N LEU A 140 -9.79 -2.46 1.14
CA LEU A 140 -9.54 -1.73 2.40
C LEU A 140 -10.68 -0.75 2.74
N ARG A 141 -11.32 -0.16 1.73
CA ARG A 141 -12.44 0.77 1.92
C ARG A 141 -13.78 0.06 2.08
N GLU A 142 -13.94 -1.16 1.55
CA GLU A 142 -15.22 -1.92 1.62
C GLU A 142 -15.78 -2.03 3.04
N ASN A 143 -14.92 -2.12 4.07
CA ASN A 143 -15.34 -2.22 5.47
C ASN A 143 -15.36 -0.86 6.21
N MET A 144 -15.06 0.26 5.54
CA MET A 144 -14.95 1.57 6.18
C MET A 144 -16.29 2.11 6.69
N TRP A 145 -17.38 1.76 6.00
CA TRP A 145 -18.75 2.14 6.38
C TRP A 145 -19.48 1.05 7.17
N ALA A 146 -18.80 -0.04 7.52
CA ALA A 146 -19.45 -1.15 8.21
C ALA A 146 -19.66 -0.81 9.69
N VAL A 147 -20.92 -0.75 10.10
CA VAL A 147 -21.30 -0.54 11.50
C VAL A 147 -21.37 -1.89 12.20
N PRO A 148 -20.67 -2.08 13.34
CA PRO A 148 -20.76 -3.33 14.10
C PRO A 148 -22.18 -3.53 14.65
N PRO A 149 -22.71 -4.78 14.66
CA PRO A 149 -24.04 -5.07 15.18
C PRO A 149 -24.06 -4.96 16.71
N SER A 150 -24.24 -3.74 17.23
CA SER A 150 -24.40 -3.43 18.65
C SER A 150 -25.02 -2.05 18.80
N ASP A 151 -26.18 -1.97 19.45
CA ASP A 151 -27.01 -0.76 19.53
C ASP A 151 -26.29 0.47 20.09
N MET A 152 -25.31 0.29 20.99
CA MET A 152 -24.57 1.41 21.59
C MET A 152 -23.30 1.77 20.81
N LYS A 153 -22.76 0.84 20.03
CA LYS A 153 -21.45 1.03 19.38
C LYS A 153 -21.55 1.92 18.15
N GLU A 154 -22.68 1.88 17.45
CA GLU A 154 -23.01 2.84 16.39
C GLU A 154 -23.05 4.27 16.96
N PHE A 155 -23.76 4.45 18.07
CA PHE A 155 -23.90 5.75 18.71
C PHE A 155 -22.56 6.30 19.21
N GLU A 156 -21.76 5.49 19.91
CA GLU A 156 -20.43 5.89 20.37
C GLU A 156 -19.53 6.32 19.21
N MET A 157 -19.49 5.56 18.13
CA MET A 157 -18.70 5.88 16.95
C MET A 157 -19.16 7.20 16.30
N MET A 158 -20.46 7.40 16.16
CA MET A 158 -21.01 8.66 15.64
C MET A 158 -20.67 9.84 16.56
N TRP A 159 -20.73 9.64 17.88
CA TRP A 159 -20.43 10.70 18.85
C TRP A 159 -18.96 11.11 18.85
N GLU A 160 -18.04 10.17 18.63
CA GLU A 160 -16.60 10.44 18.53
C GLU A 160 -16.22 11.06 17.18
N ASP A 161 -16.83 10.60 16.09
CA ASP A 161 -16.49 11.00 14.72
C ASP A 161 -17.30 12.20 14.21
N VAL A 162 -18.26 12.73 14.98
CA VAL A 162 -19.07 13.88 14.56
C VAL A 162 -18.17 15.10 14.38
N SER A 163 -18.21 15.68 13.18
CA SER A 163 -17.54 16.95 12.90
C SER A 163 -18.39 18.13 13.42
N ASP A 164 -17.73 19.26 13.68
CA ASP A 164 -18.43 20.52 13.91
C ASP A 164 -19.27 20.89 12.67
N ILE A 165 -20.37 21.60 12.92
CA ILE A 165 -21.26 22.06 11.85
C ILE A 165 -20.55 23.04 10.91
N GLY A 166 -20.55 22.71 9.62
CA GLY A 166 -19.93 23.48 8.55
C GLY A 166 -20.94 24.22 7.68
N GLU A 167 -20.44 24.95 6.68
CA GLU A 167 -21.26 25.68 5.70
C GLU A 167 -22.11 24.71 4.85
N ASP A 168 -21.54 23.57 4.47
CA ASP A 168 -22.22 22.52 3.69
C ASP A 168 -23.46 21.97 4.42
N ASP A 169 -23.44 21.88 5.76
CA ASP A 169 -24.59 21.40 6.55
C ASP A 169 -25.77 22.37 6.47
N TYR A 170 -25.51 23.69 6.48
CA TYR A 170 -26.56 24.70 6.31
C TYR A 170 -27.15 24.66 4.90
N LEU A 171 -26.30 24.43 3.90
CA LEU A 171 -26.71 24.33 2.51
C LEU A 171 -27.58 23.08 2.30
N GLN A 172 -27.14 21.93 2.80
CA GLN A 172 -27.92 20.69 2.80
C GLN A 172 -29.26 20.87 3.52
N ALA A 173 -29.27 21.50 4.70
CA ALA A 173 -30.51 21.73 5.45
C ALA A 173 -31.52 22.62 4.70
N ALA A 174 -31.02 23.63 3.96
CA ALA A 174 -31.86 24.50 3.14
C ALA A 174 -32.44 23.76 1.93
N GLU A 175 -31.64 22.95 1.25
CA GLU A 175 -32.07 22.11 0.13
C GLU A 175 -33.13 21.10 0.56
N GLU A 176 -32.90 20.37 1.67
CA GLU A 176 -33.89 19.43 2.20
C GLU A 176 -35.20 20.13 2.63
N ALA A 177 -35.13 21.36 3.15
CA ALA A 177 -36.32 22.14 3.50
C ALA A 177 -37.14 22.52 2.26
N GLU A 178 -36.47 22.91 1.17
CA GLU A 178 -37.13 23.19 -0.10
C GLU A 178 -37.74 21.92 -0.70
N GLU A 179 -37.05 20.78 -0.64
CA GLU A 179 -37.58 19.49 -1.10
C GLU A 179 -38.80 19.05 -0.30
N ARG A 180 -38.77 19.15 1.03
CA ARG A 180 -39.93 18.82 1.88
C ARG A 180 -41.13 19.71 1.58
N ARG A 181 -40.92 21.01 1.33
CA ARG A 181 -41.99 21.92 0.91
C ARG A 181 -42.58 21.49 -0.43
N ARG A 182 -41.73 21.22 -1.42
CA ARG A 182 -42.17 20.75 -2.76
C ARG A 182 -42.92 19.43 -2.68
N ALA A 183 -42.48 18.49 -1.84
CA ALA A 183 -43.18 17.23 -1.59
C ALA A 183 -44.53 17.44 -0.87
N GLY A 184 -44.58 18.37 0.09
CA GLY A 184 -45.81 18.78 0.77
C GLY A 184 -46.86 19.35 -0.19
N GLU A 185 -46.45 20.28 -1.05
CA GLU A 185 -47.26 20.87 -2.13
C GLU A 185 -47.74 19.79 -3.13
N ALA A 186 -46.86 18.86 -3.51
CA ALA A 186 -47.21 17.75 -4.40
C ALA A 186 -48.16 16.72 -3.77
N SER A 187 -48.10 16.55 -2.44
CA SER A 187 -48.94 15.62 -1.68
C SER A 187 -50.28 16.22 -1.23
N GLY A 188 -50.52 17.51 -1.49
CA GLY A 188 -51.75 18.20 -1.12
C GLY A 188 -51.94 18.38 0.39
N LEU A 189 -50.86 18.26 1.17
CA LEU A 189 -50.86 18.42 2.64
C LEU A 189 -50.61 19.87 3.09
N VAL A 190 -50.35 20.77 2.15
CA VAL A 190 -50.11 22.19 2.42
C VAL A 190 -51.01 23.00 1.47
N ASP A 191 -52.06 23.61 2.02
CA ASP A 191 -52.80 24.73 1.41
C ASP A 191 -52.06 26.06 1.69
#